data_AF-A0A534UKN7-F1
#
_entry.id   AF-A0A534UKN7-F1
#
_cell.length_a   1.000
_cell.length_b   1.000
_cell.length_c   1.000
_cell.angle_alpha   90.00
_cell.angle_beta   90.00
_cell.angle_gamma   90.00
#
_symmetry.space_group_name_H-M   'P 1'
#
loop_
_entity.id
_entity.type
_entity.pdbx_description
1 polymer ?
#
loop_
_entity_poly.entity_id
_entity_poly.type
_entity_poly.pdbx_seq_one_letter_code
_entity_poly.pdbx_strand_id
1 'polypeptide(L)'
;MMHSNGSALAVAQRLNSKPAVGFLLLDSSLHPIAFNVEAIRVLSYPDRLATVRPADGFLAERIRETLLDPEPSRESPLVTEFRSGRRRYLCRAFRVDSDTKSPSHASIAVLLERAPVSVIPLSPVSEQFNLTRRERDALKHLL
;
A
#
# COMPACT_ATOMS: atom_id res chain seq x y z
N MET A 1 -5.76 -4.11 -44.63
CA MET A 1 -4.65 -3.23 -44.21
C MET A 1 -5.31 -1.97 -43.67
N MET A 2 -5.28 -1.56 -42.41
CA MET A 2 -4.32 -1.75 -41.31
C MET A 2 -5.07 -1.97 -39.98
N HIS A 3 -4.48 -2.79 -39.11
CA HIS A 3 -5.03 -3.15 -37.80
C HIS A 3 -4.75 -2.10 -36.72
N SER A 4 -5.71 -2.04 -35.79
CA SER A 4 -5.75 -1.25 -34.56
C SER A 4 -4.57 -1.54 -33.62
N ASN A 5 -3.76 -0.52 -33.34
CA ASN A 5 -2.59 -0.56 -32.44
C ASN A 5 -2.84 0.12 -31.07
N GLY A 6 -4.10 0.44 -30.72
CA GLY A 6 -4.42 1.20 -29.50
C GLY A 6 -4.46 0.37 -28.19
N SER A 7 -4.63 -0.95 -28.27
CA SER A 7 -4.89 -1.80 -27.10
C SER A 7 -3.61 -2.24 -26.37
N ALA A 8 -2.54 -2.55 -27.11
CA ALA A 8 -1.29 -3.07 -26.53
C ALA A 8 -0.57 -2.05 -25.63
N LEU A 9 -0.68 -0.75 -25.94
CA LEU A 9 -0.05 0.32 -25.16
C LEU A 9 -0.71 0.50 -23.78
N ALA A 10 -2.04 0.38 -23.70
CA ALA A 10 -2.79 0.50 -22.44
C ALA A 10 -2.56 -0.72 -21.52
N VAL A 11 -2.38 -1.90 -22.10
CA VAL A 11 -2.03 -3.12 -21.36
C VAL A 11 -0.59 -3.04 -20.85
N ALA A 12 0.37 -2.58 -21.67
CA ALA A 12 1.76 -2.37 -21.27
C ALA A 12 1.92 -1.30 -20.16
N GLN A 13 1.08 -0.26 -20.15
CA GLN A 13 1.09 0.75 -19.07
C GLN A 13 0.58 0.20 -17.72
N ARG A 14 -0.35 -0.77 -17.74
CA ARG A 14 -0.73 -1.52 -16.52
C ARG A 14 0.37 -2.45 -16.02
N LEU A 15 1.23 -2.93 -16.94
CA LEU A 15 2.32 -3.88 -16.64
C LEU A 15 3.56 -3.22 -16.04
N ASN A 16 3.65 -1.88 -16.05
CA ASN A 16 4.82 -1.13 -15.55
C ASN A 16 4.50 -0.09 -14.48
N SER A 17 3.30 -0.10 -13.91
CA SER A 17 3.05 0.68 -12.71
C SER A 17 3.79 0.00 -11.56
N LYS A 18 4.97 0.51 -11.18
CA LYS A 18 5.57 0.19 -9.87
C LYS A 18 4.44 0.18 -8.83
N PRO A 19 4.35 -0.83 -7.95
CA PRO A 19 3.36 -0.80 -6.89
C PRO A 19 3.54 0.53 -6.16
N ALA A 20 2.50 1.35 -6.21
CA ALA A 20 2.57 2.71 -5.73
C ALA A 20 2.74 2.62 -4.20
N VAL A 21 3.94 2.94 -3.71
CA VAL A 21 4.32 2.82 -2.29
C VAL A 21 3.78 4.04 -1.54
N GLY A 22 3.04 3.79 -0.46
CA GLY A 22 2.66 4.86 0.46
C GLY A 22 3.85 5.28 1.31
N PHE A 23 4.07 6.58 1.46
CA PHE A 23 5.10 7.13 2.33
C PHE A 23 4.48 8.06 3.37
N LEU A 24 4.89 7.91 4.63
CA LEU A 24 4.55 8.78 5.75
C LEU A 24 5.82 9.16 6.51
N LEU A 25 5.86 10.39 7.00
CA LEU A 25 6.80 10.87 7.99
C LEU A 25 6.00 11.37 9.19
N LEU A 26 6.29 10.85 10.37
CA LEU A 26 5.50 11.05 11.59
C LEU A 26 6.35 11.68 12.70
N ASP A 27 5.70 12.47 13.55
CA ASP A 27 6.26 12.89 14.83
C ASP A 27 6.18 11.76 15.89
N SER A 28 6.70 12.01 17.09
CA SER A 28 6.71 11.05 18.19
C SER A 28 5.32 10.71 18.74
N SER A 29 4.31 11.53 18.42
CA SER A 29 2.90 11.34 18.78
C SER A 29 2.08 10.72 17.63
N LEU A 30 2.77 10.20 16.60
CA LEU A 30 2.22 9.61 15.39
C LEU A 30 1.37 10.58 14.55
N HIS A 31 1.59 11.90 14.68
CA HIS A 31 0.98 12.86 13.76
C HIS A 31 1.76 12.91 12.45
N PRO A 32 1.07 13.00 11.31
CA PRO A 32 1.72 13.14 10.02
C PRO A 32 2.39 14.51 9.87
N ILE A 33 3.69 14.51 9.56
CA ILE A 33 4.48 15.68 9.16
C ILE A 33 4.52 15.80 7.64
N ALA A 34 4.70 14.67 6.94
CA ALA A 34 4.72 14.61 5.49
C ALA A 34 4.15 13.27 4.99
N PHE A 35 3.52 13.27 3.83
CA PHE A 35 2.96 12.07 3.23
C PHE A 35 2.78 12.23 1.73
N ASN A 36 2.77 11.11 1.01
CA ASN A 36 2.43 11.10 -0.41
C ASN A 36 0.95 10.73 -0.64
N VAL A 37 0.48 10.95 -1.87
CA VAL A 37 -0.92 10.66 -2.25
C VAL A 37 -1.29 9.18 -2.10
N GLU A 38 -0.32 8.28 -2.24
CA GLU A 38 -0.55 6.84 -2.10
C GLU A 38 -0.82 6.44 -0.65
N ALA A 39 -0.12 7.03 0.32
CA ALA A 39 -0.40 6.78 1.73
C ALA A 39 -1.83 7.19 2.10
N ILE A 40 -2.30 8.33 1.58
CA ILE A 40 -3.69 8.76 1.74
C ILE A 40 -4.64 7.72 1.13
N ARG A 41 -4.42 7.32 -0.13
CA ARG A 41 -5.27 6.33 -0.81
C ARG A 41 -5.37 5.00 -0.05
N VAL A 42 -4.26 4.56 0.54
CA VAL A 42 -4.20 3.31 1.30
C VAL A 42 -4.93 3.42 2.63
N LEU A 43 -4.66 4.47 3.41
CA LEU A 43 -5.21 4.62 4.77
C LEU A 43 -6.66 5.08 4.80
N SER A 44 -7.09 5.82 3.78
CA SER A 44 -8.44 6.37 3.74
C SER A 44 -9.49 5.42 3.18
N TYR A 45 -9.11 4.31 2.53
CA TYR A 45 -10.10 3.37 1.99
C TYR A 45 -11.05 2.82 3.09
N PRO A 46 -12.38 2.72 2.83
CA PRO A 46 -13.08 2.99 1.56
C PRO A 46 -13.43 4.46 1.33
N ASP A 47 -13.25 5.30 2.34
CA ASP A 47 -13.60 6.71 2.32
C ASP A 47 -12.73 7.46 1.31
N ARG A 48 -13.36 8.00 0.28
CA ARG A 48 -12.66 8.86 -0.67
C ARG A 48 -12.42 10.20 0.03
N LEU A 49 -11.19 10.41 0.50
CA LEU A 49 -10.70 11.77 0.75
C LEU A 49 -10.57 12.49 -0.59
N ALA A 50 -11.72 12.95 -1.09
CA ALA A 50 -11.81 13.83 -2.23
C ALA A 50 -11.25 15.19 -1.79
N THR A 51 -9.92 15.33 -1.84
CA THR A 51 -9.23 16.64 -1.77
C THR A 51 -9.65 17.50 -0.57
N VAL A 52 -9.10 17.28 0.64
CA VAL A 52 -9.46 18.15 1.77
C VAL A 52 -8.28 18.46 2.69
N ARG A 53 -7.91 19.74 2.79
CA ARG A 53 -7.38 20.32 4.04
C ARG A 53 -8.63 20.46 4.95
N PRO A 54 -8.95 19.46 5.79
CA PRO A 54 -8.30 19.19 7.07
C PRO A 54 -7.85 17.72 7.20
N ALA A 55 -6.97 17.29 6.30
CA ALA A 55 -6.44 15.94 6.24
C ALA A 55 -5.68 15.50 7.51
N ASP A 56 -5.09 16.40 8.29
CA ASP A 56 -4.15 16.00 9.34
C ASP A 56 -4.83 15.26 10.51
N GLY A 57 -6.01 15.73 10.95
CA GLY A 57 -6.76 15.11 12.06
C GLY A 57 -7.31 13.73 11.67
N PHE A 58 -8.01 13.66 10.53
CA PHE A 58 -8.53 12.39 10.01
C PHE A 58 -7.39 11.42 9.69
N LEU A 59 -6.33 11.88 9.03
CA LEU A 59 -5.20 11.00 8.70
C LEU A 59 -4.48 10.52 9.97
N ALA A 60 -4.31 11.38 10.98
CA ALA A 60 -3.74 10.98 12.26
C ALA A 60 -4.61 9.93 12.97
N GLU A 61 -5.93 10.07 12.93
CA GLU A 61 -6.87 9.07 13.44
C GLU A 61 -6.72 7.74 12.69
N ARG A 62 -6.73 7.77 11.35
CA ARG A 62 -6.54 6.58 10.52
C ARG A 62 -5.18 5.91 10.73
N ILE A 63 -4.11 6.69 10.93
CA ILE A 63 -2.79 6.17 11.27
C ILE A 63 -2.86 5.40 12.59
N ARG A 64 -3.49 5.98 13.63
CA ARG A 64 -3.60 5.30 14.93
C ARG A 64 -4.47 4.05 14.86
N GLU A 65 -5.61 4.11 14.19
CA GLU A 65 -6.51 2.96 14.05
C GLU A 65 -5.89 1.81 13.25
N THR A 66 -5.13 2.13 12.21
CA THR A 66 -4.68 1.15 11.22
C THR A 66 -3.27 0.65 11.50
N LEU A 67 -2.40 1.53 11.98
CA LEU A 67 -0.97 1.27 12.07
C LEU A 67 -0.48 1.08 13.50
N LEU A 68 -1.20 1.52 14.53
CA LEU A 68 -0.76 1.31 15.91
C LEU A 68 -0.86 -0.17 16.27
N ASP A 69 0.24 -0.74 16.76
CA ASP A 69 0.26 -2.11 17.25
C ASP A 69 -0.36 -2.17 18.65
N PRO A 70 -1.39 -3.00 18.90
CA PRO A 70 -1.92 -3.19 20.25
C PRO A 70 -0.87 -3.80 21.20
N GLU A 71 0.10 -4.56 20.68
CA GLU A 71 1.18 -5.18 21.46
C GLU A 71 2.54 -4.71 20.91
N PRO A 72 2.91 -3.45 21.17
CA PRO A 72 4.04 -2.81 20.51
C PRO A 72 5.37 -3.47 20.87
N SER A 73 6.19 -3.69 19.84
CA SER A 73 7.57 -4.16 20.02
C SER A 73 8.50 -3.04 20.51
N ARG A 74 9.71 -3.40 20.96
CA ARG A 74 10.75 -2.41 21.30
C ARG A 74 11.23 -1.62 20.07
N GLU A 75 11.13 -2.22 18.89
CA GLU A 75 11.69 -1.67 17.65
C GLU A 75 10.78 -0.62 17.02
N SER A 76 9.47 -0.88 17.03
CA SER A 76 8.45 -0.01 16.43
C SER A 76 7.12 -0.12 17.19
N PRO A 77 6.40 1.00 17.41
CA PRO A 77 5.03 1.00 17.91
C PRO A 77 3.99 0.66 16.83
N LEU A 78 4.43 0.46 15.58
CA LEU A 78 3.57 0.23 14.43
C LEU A 78 3.52 -1.24 14.04
N VAL A 79 2.35 -1.71 13.59
CA VAL A 79 2.14 -3.03 13.01
C VAL A 79 3.07 -3.26 11.81
N THR A 80 3.42 -4.51 11.55
CA THR A 80 4.25 -4.90 10.39
C THR A 80 3.42 -5.18 9.14
N GLU A 81 2.12 -5.46 9.29
CA GLU A 81 1.18 -5.60 8.17
C GLU A 81 -0.24 -5.18 8.55
N PHE A 82 -1.02 -4.76 7.55
CA PHE A 82 -2.45 -4.46 7.72
C PHE A 82 -3.22 -4.68 6.41
N ARG A 83 -4.55 -4.59 6.48
CA ARG A 83 -5.44 -4.69 5.32
C ARG A 83 -6.10 -3.35 5.01
N SER A 84 -6.10 -2.98 3.73
CA SER A 84 -6.90 -1.87 3.20
C SER A 84 -7.76 -2.40 2.06
N GLY A 85 -9.06 -2.56 2.35
CA GLY A 85 -10.00 -3.29 1.51
C GLY A 85 -9.56 -4.74 1.27
N ARG A 86 -9.42 -5.12 0.00
CA ARG A 86 -8.97 -6.47 -0.40
C ARG A 86 -7.44 -6.63 -0.47
N ARG A 87 -6.69 -5.55 -0.26
CA ARG A 87 -5.22 -5.55 -0.40
C ARG A 87 -4.56 -5.67 0.97
N ARG A 88 -3.54 -6.51 1.05
CA ARG A 88 -2.62 -6.56 2.20
C ARG A 88 -1.44 -5.64 1.95
N TYR A 89 -1.02 -4.92 2.98
CA TYR A 89 0.12 -4.03 2.94
C TYR A 89 1.13 -4.43 4.01
N LEU A 90 2.40 -4.43 3.63
CA LEU A 90 3.52 -4.47 4.55
C LEU A 90 3.80 -3.04 5.00
N CYS A 91 3.97 -2.87 6.31
CA CYS A 91 4.30 -1.63 6.95
C CYS A 91 5.75 -1.73 7.45
N ARG A 92 6.63 -0.93 6.85
CA ARG A 92 8.04 -0.85 7.27
C ARG A 92 8.28 0.50 7.93
N ALA A 93 8.54 0.46 9.23
CA ALA A 93 8.84 1.63 10.03
C ALA A 93 10.35 1.79 10.23
N PHE A 94 10.82 3.02 10.18
CA PHE A 94 12.22 3.39 10.39
C PHE A 94 12.25 4.53 11.40
N ARG A 95 13.14 4.44 12.39
CA ARG A 95 13.43 5.58 13.26
C ARG A 95 14.19 6.64 12.47
N VAL A 96 13.80 7.89 12.65
CA VAL A 96 14.45 9.04 12.03
C VAL A 96 14.98 9.90 13.16
N ASP A 97 16.31 10.04 13.21
CA ASP A 97 16.93 11.00 14.13
C ASP A 97 16.89 12.39 13.49
N SER A 98 16.52 13.39 14.28
CA SER A 98 16.56 14.79 13.85
C SER A 98 17.48 15.58 14.77
N ASP A 99 18.35 16.40 14.20
CA ASP A 99 19.24 17.29 14.95
C ASP A 99 18.50 18.56 15.46
N THR A 100 17.21 18.70 15.16
CA THR A 100 16.43 19.88 15.50
C THR A 100 15.69 19.69 16.83
N LYS A 101 15.88 20.61 17.79
CA LYS A 101 15.22 20.61 19.11
C LYS A 101 13.71 20.96 19.08
N SER A 102 13.05 20.83 17.94
CA SER A 102 11.63 21.14 17.80
C SER A 102 10.77 20.03 18.44
N PRO A 103 9.71 20.36 19.19
CA PRO A 103 8.79 19.36 19.74
C PRO A 103 8.02 18.59 18.65
N SER A 104 7.95 19.10 17.41
CA SER A 104 7.32 18.44 16.26
C SER A 104 8.35 17.80 15.31
N HIS A 105 9.45 17.28 15.84
CA HIS A 105 10.46 16.64 14.99
C HIS A 105 9.97 15.30 14.44
N ALA A 106 10.38 15.02 13.21
CA ALA A 106 10.18 13.71 12.61
C ALA A 106 10.93 12.65 13.40
N SER A 107 10.22 11.59 13.78
CA SER A 107 10.79 10.49 14.57
C SER A 107 10.62 9.13 13.88
N ILE A 108 9.62 8.99 13.01
CA ILE A 108 9.31 7.72 12.36
C ILE A 108 8.98 7.96 10.88
N ALA A 109 9.70 7.27 9.99
CA ALA A 109 9.33 7.15 8.58
C ALA A 109 8.65 5.79 8.34
N VAL A 110 7.58 5.77 7.55
CA VAL A 110 6.81 4.56 7.27
C VAL A 110 6.63 4.37 5.77
N LEU A 111 6.88 3.15 5.30
CA LEU A 111 6.56 2.70 3.96
C LEU A 111 5.41 1.71 4.00
N LEU A 112 4.41 1.94 3.15
CA LEU A 112 3.23 1.11 2.95
C LEU A 112 3.34 0.44 1.58
N GLU A 113 3.79 -0.81 1.58
CA GLU A 113 4.07 -1.57 0.37
C GLU A 113 3.01 -2.63 0.18
N ARG A 114 2.50 -2.82 -1.04
CA ARG A 114 1.56 -3.94 -1.28
C ARG A 114 2.29 -5.24 -1.06
N ALA A 115 1.76 -6.07 -0.17
CA ALA A 115 2.27 -7.43 -0.01
C ALA A 115 2.10 -8.15 -1.36
N PRO A 116 3.09 -8.95 -1.80
CA PRO A 116 2.92 -9.76 -2.98
C PRO A 116 1.69 -10.65 -2.81
N VAL A 117 0.90 -10.78 -3.89
CA VAL A 117 -0.14 -11.79 -3.94
C VAL A 117 0.58 -13.13 -3.83
N SER A 118 0.18 -13.96 -2.87
CA SER A 118 0.74 -15.30 -2.74
C SER A 118 0.71 -15.98 -4.10
N VAL A 119 1.86 -16.47 -4.58
CA VAL A 119 1.93 -17.20 -5.84
C VAL A 119 1.10 -18.47 -5.66
N ILE A 120 -0.11 -18.47 -6.21
CA ILE A 120 -0.95 -19.65 -6.20
C ILE A 120 -0.32 -20.61 -7.23
N PRO A 121 0.09 -21.82 -6.85
CA PRO A 121 0.57 -22.79 -7.82
C PRO A 121 -0.56 -23.03 -8.83
N LEU A 122 -0.30 -22.72 -10.10
CA LEU A 122 -1.34 -22.74 -11.12
C LEU A 122 -1.70 -24.16 -11.57
N SER A 123 -0.81 -25.14 -11.42
CA SER A 123 -1.08 -26.54 -11.82
C SER A 123 -2.26 -27.13 -11.03
N PRO A 124 -2.24 -27.11 -9.67
CA PRO A 124 -3.36 -27.64 -8.88
C PRO A 124 -4.70 -27.00 -9.21
N VAL A 125 -4.73 -25.67 -9.40
CA VAL A 125 -5.97 -24.94 -9.75
C VAL A 125 -6.42 -25.29 -11.17
N SER A 126 -5.49 -25.38 -12.12
CA SER A 126 -5.81 -25.71 -13.50
C SER A 126 -6.40 -27.11 -13.65
N GLU A 127 -5.84 -28.07 -12.92
CA GLU A 127 -6.29 -29.46 -12.91
C GLU A 127 -7.63 -29.60 -12.19
N GLN A 128 -7.78 -29.00 -11.00
CA GLN A 128 -9.02 -29.06 -10.21
C GLN A 128 -10.23 -28.51 -10.99
N PHE A 129 -10.04 -27.40 -11.72
CA PHE A 129 -11.12 -26.73 -12.44
C PHE A 129 -11.17 -27.06 -13.94
N ASN A 130 -10.35 -28.02 -14.42
CA ASN A 130 -10.26 -28.40 -15.83
C ASN A 130 -10.07 -27.20 -16.78
N LEU A 131 -9.22 -26.25 -16.39
CA LEU A 131 -9.06 -24.99 -17.12
C LEU A 131 -8.55 -25.23 -18.53
N THR A 132 -9.26 -24.66 -19.50
CA THR A 132 -8.83 -24.64 -20.90
C THR A 132 -7.51 -23.88 -21.04
N ARG A 133 -6.84 -24.07 -22.18
CA ARG A 133 -5.59 -23.34 -22.48
C ARG A 133 -5.78 -21.81 -22.38
N ARG A 134 -6.92 -21.29 -22.87
CA ARG A 134 -7.23 -19.85 -22.81
C ARG A 134 -7.41 -19.35 -21.39
N GLU A 135 -8.12 -20.10 -20.54
CA GLU A 135 -8.33 -19.72 -19.13
C GLU A 135 -7.03 -19.77 -18.34
N ARG A 136 -6.17 -20.77 -18.59
CA ARG A 136 -4.84 -20.84 -17.99
C ARG A 136 -3.97 -19.64 -18.36
N ASP A 137 -4.00 -19.24 -19.63
CA ASP A 137 -3.23 -18.08 -20.07
C ASP A 137 -3.78 -16.78 -19.46
N ALA A 138 -5.10 -16.62 -19.35
CA ALA A 138 -5.71 -15.47 -18.66
C ALA A 138 -5.33 -15.43 -17.17
N LEU A 139 -5.30 -16.57 -16.49
CA LEU A 139 -4.97 -16.67 -15.07
C LEU A 139 -3.52 -16.25 -14.78
N LYS A 140 -2.57 -16.57 -15.67
CA LYS A 140 -1.17 -16.10 -15.58
C LYS A 140 -1.01 -14.58 -15.64
N HIS A 141 -2.01 -13.87 -16.16
CA HIS A 141 -1.98 -12.40 -16.28
C HIS A 141 -2.74 -11.69 -15.15
N LEU A 142 -3.37 -12.43 -14.23
CA LEU A 142 -4.17 -11.89 -13.11
C LEU A 142 -3.49 -12.04 -11.74
N LEU A 143 -2.45 -12.87 -11.66
CA LEU A 143 -1.66 -13.15 -10.46
C LEU A 143 -0.27 -12.53 -10.59
#